data_AF-A0AAX0U0C0-F1
#
_entry.id   AF-A0AAX0U0C0-F1
#
_cell.length_a   1.000
_cell.length_b   1.000
_cell.length_c   1.000
_cell.angle_alpha   90.00
_cell.angle_beta   90.00
_cell.angle_gamma   90.00
#
_symmetry.space_group_name_H-M   'P 1'
#
loop_
_entity.id
_entity.type
_entity.pdbx_description
1 polymer ?
#
loop_
_entity_poly.entity_id
_entity_poly.type
_entity_poly.pdbx_seq_one_letter_code
_entity_poly.pdbx_strand_id
1 'polypeptide(L)'
;MTTIDITTLTTIERSIILYAESCSVDYGGLLEGMRMNDDDLTALRKFQDAGLLSFGRIPAKLLGPLSDFGRKPTYWITFTDDAWQLAHALRRQRAARGSASRTKVDEVLAEREAA
;
A
#
# COMPACT_ATOMS: atom_id res chain seq x y z
N MET A 1 8.10 -15.45 -14.36
CA MET A 1 7.66 -14.36 -13.45
C MET A 1 8.03 -14.79 -12.04
N THR A 2 8.67 -13.91 -11.28
CA THR A 2 9.19 -14.24 -9.95
C THR A 2 8.06 -14.06 -8.94
N THR A 3 7.48 -15.16 -8.47
CA THR A 3 6.41 -15.12 -7.47
C THR A 3 6.99 -14.69 -6.13
N ILE A 4 6.65 -13.49 -5.64
CA ILE A 4 7.03 -13.03 -4.30
C ILE A 4 6.15 -13.72 -3.27
N ASP A 5 6.76 -14.40 -2.30
CA ASP A 5 6.06 -14.98 -1.15
C ASP A 5 5.80 -13.92 -0.06
N ILE A 6 4.53 -13.69 0.26
CA ILE A 6 4.06 -12.76 1.31
C ILE A 6 4.70 -13.01 2.68
N THR A 7 5.06 -14.25 3.00
CA THR A 7 5.61 -14.62 4.31
C THR A 7 7.02 -14.09 4.51
N THR A 8 7.77 -13.97 3.40
CA THR A 8 9.16 -13.48 3.37
C THR A 8 9.27 -11.96 3.36
N LEU A 9 8.15 -11.26 3.12
CA LEU A 9 8.14 -9.79 3.10
C LEU A 9 8.38 -9.21 4.50
N THR A 10 9.23 -8.18 4.54
CA THR A 10 9.41 -7.35 5.74
C THR A 10 8.15 -6.54 6.04
N THR A 11 8.05 -6.00 7.25
CA THR A 11 6.95 -5.10 7.63
C THR A 11 6.89 -3.85 6.74
N ILE A 12 8.05 -3.32 6.33
CA ILE A 12 8.16 -2.15 5.45
C ILE A 12 7.59 -2.49 4.08
N GLU A 13 8.07 -3.59 3.47
CA GLU A 13 7.60 -4.06 2.16
C GLU A 13 6.09 -4.30 2.12
N ARG A 14 5.52 -4.90 3.18
CA ARG A 14 4.06 -5.07 3.30
C ARG A 14 3.33 -3.74 3.42
N SER A 15 3.89 -2.78 4.14
CA SER A 15 3.24 -1.49 4.38
C SER A 15 3.26 -0.62 3.13
N ILE A 16 4.40 -0.54 2.44
CA ILE A 16 4.57 0.32 1.27
C ILE A 16 3.74 -0.17 0.07
N ILE A 17 3.64 -1.48 -0.16
CA ILE A 17 2.83 -1.99 -1.27
C ILE A 17 1.33 -1.74 -1.03
N LEU A 18 0.86 -1.84 0.22
CA LEU A 18 -0.53 -1.51 0.57
C LEU A 18 -0.80 0.00 0.47
N TYR A 19 0.16 0.85 0.85
CA TYR A 19 0.05 2.30 0.64
C TYR A 19 -0.01 2.65 -0.85
N ALA A 20 0.90 2.08 -1.65
CA ALA A 20 0.98 2.33 -3.08
C ALA A 20 -0.25 1.83 -3.83
N GLU A 21 -0.80 0.69 -3.42
CA GLU A 21 -2.04 0.17 -3.95
C GLU A 21 -3.23 1.06 -3.56
N SER A 22 -3.33 1.52 -2.31
CA SER A 22 -4.37 2.50 -1.92
C SER A 22 -4.26 3.80 -2.74
N CYS A 23 -3.03 4.26 -3.03
CA CYS A 23 -2.82 5.38 -3.94
C CYS A 23 -3.20 5.07 -5.39
N SER A 24 -3.07 3.83 -5.83
CA SER A 24 -3.50 3.41 -7.17
C SER A 24 -5.02 3.47 -7.31
N VAL A 25 -5.76 3.11 -6.27
CA VAL A 25 -7.24 3.16 -6.24
C VAL A 25 -7.75 4.59 -6.07
N ASP A 26 -7.32 5.29 -5.02
CA ASP A 26 -7.96 6.55 -4.60
C ASP A 26 -7.32 7.78 -5.22
N TYR A 27 -6.08 7.65 -5.69
CA TYR A 27 -5.23 8.78 -6.05
C TYR A 27 -4.56 8.65 -7.42
N GLY A 28 -5.07 7.77 -8.28
CA GLY A 28 -4.59 7.59 -9.65
C GLY A 28 -3.13 7.15 -9.75
N GLY A 29 -2.61 6.48 -8.73
CA GLY A 29 -1.22 6.03 -8.66
C GLY A 29 -0.21 7.12 -8.27
N LEU A 30 -0.66 8.24 -7.69
CA LEU A 30 0.21 9.34 -7.27
C LEU A 30 0.57 9.24 -5.78
N LEU A 31 1.88 9.16 -5.50
CA LEU A 31 2.46 8.95 -4.17
C LEU A 31 3.11 10.23 -3.66
N GLU A 32 2.92 10.51 -2.37
CA GLU A 32 3.55 11.63 -1.66
C GLU A 32 4.87 11.18 -1.03
N GLY A 33 6.00 11.61 -1.59
CA GLY A 33 7.32 11.24 -1.09
C GLY A 33 7.58 11.67 0.36
N MET A 34 6.89 12.68 0.88
CA MET A 34 6.97 13.06 2.31
C MET A 34 6.40 12.00 3.26
N ARG A 35 5.66 11.01 2.75
CA ARG A 35 5.13 9.87 3.51
C ARG A 35 5.97 8.60 3.33
N MET A 36 7.10 8.69 2.65
CA MET A 36 7.97 7.57 2.32
C MET A 36 9.38 7.84 2.84
N ASN A 37 10.03 6.81 3.37
CA ASN A 37 11.45 6.85 3.71
C ASN A 37 12.30 6.12 2.65
N ASP A 38 13.61 6.04 2.87
CA ASP A 38 14.53 5.39 1.93
C ASP A 38 14.30 3.87 1.83
N ASP A 39 13.84 3.23 2.90
CA ASP A 39 13.50 1.80 2.90
C ASP A 39 12.25 1.53 2.04
N ASP A 40 11.26 2.42 2.09
CA ASP A 40 10.06 2.36 1.24
C ASP A 40 10.45 2.46 -0.25
N LEU A 41 11.35 3.38 -0.59
CA LEU A 41 11.87 3.53 -1.94
C LEU A 41 12.66 2.30 -2.40
N THR A 42 13.44 1.71 -1.50
CA THR A 42 14.19 0.46 -1.75
C THR A 42 13.25 -0.71 -2.01
N ALA A 43 12.19 -0.84 -1.21
CA ALA A 43 11.16 -1.86 -1.39
C ALA A 43 10.40 -1.69 -2.71
N LEU A 44 10.01 -0.46 -3.09
CA LEU A 44 9.38 -0.19 -4.39
C LEU A 44 10.31 -0.54 -5.55
N ARG A 45 11.62 -0.28 -5.45
CA ARG A 45 12.59 -0.69 -6.46
C ARG A 45 12.65 -2.22 -6.57
N LYS A 46 12.72 -2.93 -5.45
CA LYS A 46 12.67 -4.39 -5.43
C LYS A 46 11.42 -4.95 -6.13
N PHE A 47 10.25 -4.36 -5.90
CA PHE A 47 9.02 -4.77 -6.58
C PHE A 47 9.02 -4.45 -8.07
N GLN A 48 9.61 -3.31 -8.46
CA GLN A 48 9.80 -2.98 -9.87
C GLN A 48 10.73 -3.99 -10.55
N ASP A 49 11.86 -4.33 -9.94
CA ASP A 49 12.83 -5.30 -10.47
C ASP A 49 12.24 -6.71 -10.56
N ALA A 50 11.28 -7.04 -9.69
CA ALA A 50 10.51 -8.28 -9.75
C ALA A 50 9.40 -8.27 -10.83
N GLY A 51 9.17 -7.15 -11.51
CA GLY A 51 8.14 -7.01 -12.55
C GLY A 51 6.71 -6.85 -12.01
N LEU A 52 6.54 -6.51 -10.74
CA LEU A 52 5.23 -6.33 -10.12
C LEU A 52 4.64 -4.94 -10.39
N LEU A 53 5.49 -3.93 -10.58
CA LEU A 53 5.03 -2.57 -10.75
C LEU A 53 6.03 -1.76 -11.58
N SER A 54 5.59 -0.60 -12.05
CA SER A 54 6.47 0.46 -12.57
C SER A 54 6.33 1.67 -11.68
N PHE A 55 7.45 2.28 -11.26
CA PHE A 55 7.39 3.49 -10.46
C PHE A 55 8.48 4.50 -10.84
N GLY A 56 8.23 5.78 -10.60
CA GLY A 56 9.20 6.81 -10.90
C GLY A 56 8.88 8.15 -10.25
N ARG A 57 9.79 9.11 -10.45
CA ARG A 57 9.60 10.51 -10.06
C ARG A 57 8.64 11.19 -11.03
N ILE A 58 7.82 12.10 -10.50
CA ILE A 58 7.02 13.01 -11.32
C ILE A 58 7.93 14.10 -11.89
N PRO A 59 7.81 14.45 -13.19
CA PRO A 59 8.54 15.57 -13.77
C PRO A 59 8.29 16.89 -13.02
N ALA A 60 9.35 17.66 -12.75
CA ALA A 60 9.28 18.89 -11.94
C ALA A 60 8.19 19.88 -12.41
N LYS A 61 8.01 20.01 -13.73
CA LYS A 61 6.99 20.88 -14.36
C LYS A 61 5.54 20.51 -13.99
N LEU A 62 5.30 19.28 -13.54
CA LEU A 62 3.97 18.79 -13.14
C LEU A 62 3.73 18.86 -11.63
N LEU A 63 4.76 19.13 -10.82
CA LEU A 63 4.60 19.15 -9.35
C LEU A 63 3.66 20.26 -8.88
N GLY A 64 3.74 21.45 -9.48
CA GLY A 64 2.84 22.56 -9.17
C GLY A 64 1.37 22.21 -9.46
N PRO A 65 1.00 21.92 -10.72
CA PRO A 65 -0.38 21.59 -11.09
C PRO A 65 -0.98 20.39 -10.34
N LEU A 66 -0.16 19.40 -9.97
CA LEU A 66 -0.64 18.23 -9.22
C LEU A 66 -0.80 18.49 -7.72
N SER A 67 -0.37 19.65 -7.22
CA SER A 67 -0.45 20.01 -5.80
C SER A 67 -1.71 20.82 -5.41
N ASP A 68 -2.54 21.17 -6.39
CA ASP A 68 -3.67 22.10 -6.20
C ASP A 68 -4.79 21.55 -5.30
N PHE A 69 -4.81 20.22 -5.05
CA PHE A 69 -5.84 19.53 -4.26
C PHE A 69 -5.40 19.15 -2.85
N GLY A 70 -4.45 19.89 -2.26
CA GLY A 70 -3.99 19.67 -0.89
C GLY A 70 -3.09 18.45 -0.70
N ARG A 71 -2.74 17.76 -1.79
CA ARG A 71 -1.72 16.70 -1.83
C ARG A 71 -0.45 17.24 -2.48
N LYS A 72 0.69 16.60 -2.22
CA LYS A 72 1.99 16.95 -2.81
C LYS A 72 2.65 15.72 -3.41
N PRO A 73 2.11 15.17 -4.51
CA PRO A 73 2.66 13.97 -5.11
C PRO A 73 4.01 14.27 -5.74
N THR A 74 4.98 13.38 -5.52
CA THR A 74 6.33 13.48 -6.10
C THR A 74 6.76 12.22 -6.84
N TYR A 75 5.95 11.16 -6.75
CA TYR A 75 6.16 9.89 -7.43
C TYR A 75 4.86 9.39 -8.07
N TRP A 76 5.00 8.58 -9.11
CA TRP A 76 3.92 7.85 -9.75
C TRP A 76 4.18 6.34 -9.66
N ILE A 77 3.12 5.55 -9.70
CA ILE A 77 3.18 4.10 -9.74
C ILE A 77 2.11 3.50 -10.67
N THR A 78 2.39 2.33 -11.21
CA THR A 78 1.44 1.50 -11.96
C THR A 78 1.63 0.04 -11.58
N PHE A 79 0.54 -0.62 -11.21
CA PHE A 79 0.53 -2.03 -10.79
C PHE A 79 0.32 -2.94 -11.99
N THR A 80 0.98 -4.11 -11.96
CA THR A 80 0.56 -5.26 -12.78
C THR A 80 -0.53 -6.05 -12.04
N ASP A 81 -1.17 -7.00 -12.73
CA ASP A 81 -2.17 -7.89 -12.11
C ASP A 81 -1.58 -8.68 -10.93
N ASP A 82 -0.32 -9.12 -11.03
CA ASP A 82 0.35 -9.84 -9.94
C ASP A 82 0.53 -8.96 -8.70
N ALA A 83 0.81 -7.66 -8.86
CA ALA A 83 0.87 -6.74 -7.73
C ALA A 83 -0.50 -6.53 -7.09
N TRP A 84 -1.58 -6.50 -7.88
CA TRP A 84 -2.94 -6.46 -7.36
C TRP A 84 -3.26 -7.71 -6.54
N GLN A 85 -2.88 -8.89 -7.03
CA GLN A 85 -3.07 -10.14 -6.29
C GLN A 85 -2.26 -10.16 -4.99
N LEU A 86 -1.00 -9.73 -5.04
CA LEU A 86 -0.14 -9.63 -3.85
C LEU A 86 -0.72 -8.67 -2.80
N ALA A 87 -1.12 -7.47 -3.21
CA ALA A 87 -1.72 -6.48 -2.32
C ALA A 87 -3.06 -6.97 -1.73
N HIS A 88 -3.89 -7.65 -2.53
CA HIS A 88 -5.13 -8.24 -2.06
C HIS A 88 -4.88 -9.32 -1.00
N ALA A 89 -3.93 -10.22 -1.23
CA ALA A 89 -3.53 -11.24 -0.26
C ALA A 89 -3.07 -10.61 1.08
N LEU A 90 -2.24 -9.56 1.01
CA LEU A 90 -1.78 -8.82 2.18
C LEU A 90 -2.91 -8.08 2.91
N ARG A 91 -3.88 -7.51 2.18
CA ARG A 91 -5.08 -6.90 2.80
C ARG A 91 -5.90 -7.93 3.57
N ARG A 92 -6.14 -9.12 2.99
CA ARG A 92 -6.86 -10.19 3.70
C ARG A 92 -6.11 -10.62 4.95
N GLN A 93 -4.79 -10.77 4.89
CA GLN A 93 -3.97 -11.07 6.05
C GLN A 93 -4.07 -9.98 7.13
N ARG A 94 -4.04 -8.70 6.73
CA ARG A 94 -4.14 -7.57 7.66
C ARG A 94 -5.53 -7.47 8.31
N ALA A 95 -6.59 -7.70 7.54
CA ALA A 95 -7.96 -7.71 8.04
C ALA A 95 -8.18 -8.83 9.07
N ALA A 96 -7.61 -10.01 8.83
CA ALA A 96 -7.72 -11.16 9.74
C ALA A 96 -7.06 -10.95 11.11
N ARG A 97 -6.09 -10.03 11.22
CA ARG A 97 -5.45 -9.69 12.52
C ARG A 97 -6.39 -8.93 13.45
N GLY A 98 -7.47 -8.34 12.92
CA GLY A 98 -8.35 -7.46 13.67
C GLY A 98 -7.66 -6.17 14.14
N SER A 99 -8.39 -5.37 14.90
CA SER A 99 -7.87 -4.18 15.57
C SER A 99 -8.35 -4.19 17.01
N ALA A 100 -7.63 -3.51 17.91
CA ALA A 100 -8.04 -3.39 19.31
C ALA A 100 -9.47 -2.83 19.45
N SER A 101 -9.87 -1.93 18.54
CA SER A 101 -11.25 -1.42 18.48
C SER A 101 -12.24 -2.49 18.03
N ARG A 102 -11.88 -3.35 17.07
CA ARG A 102 -12.76 -4.44 16.63
C ARG A 102 -12.98 -5.47 17.73
N THR A 103 -11.93 -5.83 18.47
CA THR A 103 -12.02 -6.76 19.61
C THR A 103 -13.02 -6.30 20.66
N LYS A 104 -13.00 -5.01 21.03
CA LYS A 104 -13.98 -4.45 21.98
C LYS A 104 -15.43 -4.60 21.50
N VAL A 105 -15.65 -4.48 20.19
CA VAL A 105 -16.99 -4.68 19.60
C VAL A 105 -17.36 -6.16 19.63
N ASP A 106 -16.42 -7.06 19.32
CA ASP A 106 -16.65 -8.51 19.38
C ASP A 106 -17.04 -8.96 20.79
N GLU A 107 -16.38 -8.45 21.83
CA GLU A 107 -16.68 -8.73 23.23
C GLU A 107 -18.13 -8.34 23.59
N VAL A 108 -18.55 -7.12 23.25
CA VAL A 108 -19.93 -6.64 23.51
C VAL A 108 -20.97 -7.46 22.74
N LEU A 109 -20.66 -7.89 21.51
CA LEU A 109 -21.56 -8.72 20.72
C LEU A 109 -21.71 -10.12 21.35
N ALA A 110 -20.60 -10.72 21.79
CA ALA A 110 -20.62 -12.03 22.44
C ALA A 110 -21.41 -12.02 23.76
N GLU A 111 -21.30 -10.95 24.56
CA GLU A 111 -22.09 -10.77 25.78
C GLU A 111 -23.61 -10.70 25.48
N ARG A 112 -24.00 -10.07 24.37
CA ARG A 112 -25.41 -9.97 23.95
C ARG A 112 -25.98 -11.28 23.43
N GLU A 113 -25.16 -12.10 22.77
CA GLU A 113 -25.58 -13.43 22.29
C GLU A 113 -25.71 -14.44 23.44
N ALA A 114 -25.02 -14.21 24.56
CA ALA A 114 -25.04 -15.05 25.75
C ALA A 114 -26.14 -14.68 26.78
N ALA A 115 -26.88 -13.58 26.57
CA ALA A 115 -27.94 -13.07 27.45
C ALA A 115 -29.34 -13.40 26.92
#